data_AF-A0A8M1FSE0-F1
#
_entry.id   AF-A0A8M1FSE0-F1
#
_cell.length_a   1.000
_cell.length_b   1.000
_cell.length_c   1.000
_cell.angle_alpha   90.00
_cell.angle_beta   90.00
_cell.angle_gamma   90.00
#
_symmetry.space_group_name_H-M   'P 1'
#
loop_
_entity.id
_entity.type
_entity.pdbx_description
1 polymer ?
#
loop_
_entity_poly.entity_id
_entity_poly.type
_entity_poly.pdbx_seq_one_letter_code
_entity_poly.pdbx_strand_id
1 'polypeptide(L)'
;MRAIMKKPRTAVRSRPRKQASRQEGREKRVLSSSQVKPPTPNGLARRQEEVVVQASVSPYHLFRGTAEVRAFRENLLRWYDREKRDLPWRRRAEGEVDLDRRAYAVWVSEVMLQQTQVATVIDYYTRWMQKWPTLQDLASASLEGVNQLWAGLGYYSRGRRLHEGARKVVEELGGHVPRTAETLQQLLPGVGRYTAGAIASIAFGQATGVVDGNVVRVLCRVRAIGADSSSALVSQHLWSLAQQLVDPARPGDLNQAAMELGATVCTPQHPRCSQCPVRSLCRAHQRVEREQLLASRSLPGSPDVEECAPGSGQCRLCAPPSEPWDPTLGVTNFPRKASRRPPREECSATCVLEQPRAVGGPRILLVQRPNSGLLAGLWEFPSVTTEPSGQRQRQALLQELQRWAGPLPATRLRHLGQVVHTFSHIKLTYEVYGLALEGETPVTTTPPGARWLTREEFHTAAVSTAMKKVFRVYEGRRPGACKGSKRSPVSTPSSRKKPSPGQQLLDSFFRPHIPRDAPSLNSTAQ
;
A
#
# COMPACT_ATOMS: atom_id res chain seq x y z
N MET A 1 9.62 34.25 53.74
CA MET A 1 9.01 35.37 54.51
C MET A 1 8.13 36.23 53.59
N ARG A 2 7.47 37.27 54.11
CA ARG A 2 6.66 38.30 53.40
C ARG A 2 7.45 39.02 52.28
N ALA A 3 6.87 39.70 51.27
CA ALA A 3 5.49 39.86 50.74
C ALA A 3 5.59 40.29 49.25
N ILE A 4 4.51 40.46 48.46
CA ILE A 4 3.68 41.68 48.25
C ILE A 4 2.52 41.26 47.28
N MET A 5 1.21 41.31 47.62
CA MET A 5 0.25 42.45 47.55
C MET A 5 0.04 43.04 46.12
N LYS A 6 -1.18 43.26 45.57
CA LYS A 6 -2.51 43.68 46.13
C LYS A 6 -3.74 43.02 45.41
N LYS A 7 -4.96 43.31 45.92
CA LYS A 7 -6.33 42.91 45.46
C LYS A 7 -7.02 44.11 44.74
N PRO A 8 -8.37 44.30 44.61
CA PRO A 8 -9.61 43.48 44.80
C PRO A 8 -10.57 43.55 43.55
N ARG A 9 -11.81 43.01 43.48
CA ARG A 9 -13.10 43.18 44.23
C ARG A 9 -14.02 41.96 43.93
N THR A 10 -14.91 41.38 44.76
CA THR A 10 -15.79 41.75 45.91
C THR A 10 -17.21 42.26 45.56
N ALA A 11 -18.22 41.40 45.77
CA ALA A 11 -19.63 41.72 46.05
C ALA A 11 -20.22 40.61 46.99
N VAL A 12 -21.18 40.92 47.87
CA VAL A 12 -21.51 40.13 49.09
C VAL A 12 -22.98 40.31 49.55
N ARG A 13 -23.53 39.32 50.31
CA ARG A 13 -24.85 39.24 51.03
C ARG A 13 -26.07 38.85 50.15
N SER A 14 -27.13 38.19 50.68
CA SER A 14 -27.48 37.85 52.08
C SER A 14 -28.22 36.51 52.29
N ARG A 15 -28.18 36.01 53.54
CA ARG A 15 -28.97 34.91 54.18
C ARG A 15 -30.44 35.31 54.43
N PRO A 16 -31.40 34.44 54.92
CA PRO A 16 -31.26 33.27 55.84
C PRO A 16 -32.18 32.05 55.45
N ARG A 17 -32.67 31.08 56.27
CA ARG A 17 -32.64 30.73 57.73
C ARG A 17 -33.07 29.24 57.95
N LYS A 18 -32.46 28.50 58.93
CA LYS A 18 -33.03 27.32 59.68
C LYS A 18 -33.39 26.01 58.89
N GLN A 19 -33.47 24.79 59.45
CA GLN A 19 -33.14 24.19 60.78
C GLN A 19 -32.98 22.64 60.68
N ALA A 20 -32.21 21.99 61.60
CA ALA A 20 -32.25 20.54 61.98
C ALA A 20 -31.91 19.45 60.92
N SER A 21 -31.44 18.22 61.22
CA SER A 21 -30.86 17.60 62.45
C SER A 21 -30.00 16.34 62.09
N ARG A 22 -29.41 15.67 63.11
CA ARG A 22 -28.63 14.39 63.04
C ARG A 22 -29.51 13.17 62.63
N GLN A 23 -29.03 11.94 62.41
CA GLN A 23 -27.75 11.29 62.75
C GLN A 23 -27.39 10.10 61.80
N GLU A 24 -26.25 9.44 62.01
CA GLU A 24 -25.69 8.33 61.20
C GLU A 24 -26.41 6.98 61.36
N GLY A 25 -26.18 6.04 60.43
CA GLY A 25 -26.43 4.61 60.71
C GLY A 25 -26.35 3.61 59.54
N ARG A 26 -25.34 2.73 59.60
CA ARG A 26 -25.35 1.30 59.17
C ARG A 26 -25.19 0.95 57.68
N GLU A 27 -24.14 0.18 57.38
CA GLU A 27 -23.91 -0.50 56.10
C GLU A 27 -24.94 -1.63 55.84
N LYS A 28 -25.26 -1.89 54.56
CA LYS A 28 -25.64 -3.24 54.06
C LYS A 28 -25.21 -3.44 52.60
N ARG A 29 -24.95 -4.72 52.26
CA ARG A 29 -24.61 -5.25 50.93
C ARG A 29 -25.53 -4.72 49.82
N VAL A 30 -24.96 -4.41 48.66
CA VAL A 30 -25.68 -4.39 47.38
C VAL A 30 -25.60 -5.79 46.75
N LEU A 31 -26.75 -6.38 46.45
CA LEU A 31 -26.86 -7.63 45.69
C LEU A 31 -27.02 -7.32 44.20
N SER A 32 -26.52 -8.24 43.35
CA SER A 32 -26.68 -8.18 41.90
C SER A 32 -28.15 -8.35 41.49
N SER A 33 -28.63 -7.48 40.60
CA SER A 33 -29.79 -7.76 39.75
C SER A 33 -29.45 -7.45 38.30
N SER A 34 -29.58 -8.47 37.44
CA SER A 34 -29.22 -8.37 36.03
C SER A 34 -30.44 -7.93 35.22
N GLN A 35 -30.36 -6.77 34.55
CA GLN A 35 -31.33 -6.39 33.52
C GLN A 35 -30.60 -6.09 32.21
N VAL A 36 -30.86 -6.94 31.22
CA VAL A 36 -30.33 -6.81 29.86
C VAL A 36 -31.04 -5.65 29.17
N LYS A 37 -30.29 -4.64 28.71
CA LYS A 37 -30.85 -3.58 27.87
C LYS A 37 -31.21 -4.16 26.49
N PRO A 38 -32.37 -3.81 25.90
CA PRO A 38 -32.73 -4.24 24.55
C PRO A 38 -31.76 -3.64 23.51
N PRO A 39 -31.55 -4.31 22.36
CA PRO A 39 -30.61 -3.87 21.34
C PRO A 39 -31.06 -2.57 20.67
N THR A 40 -30.12 -1.66 20.41
CA THR A 40 -30.37 -0.40 19.69
C THR A 40 -30.76 -0.64 18.21
N PRO A 41 -31.63 0.20 17.61
CA PRO A 41 -32.22 -0.04 16.28
C PRO A 41 -31.22 -0.37 15.15
N ASN A 42 -30.03 0.26 15.15
CA ASN A 42 -29.00 0.03 14.13
C ASN A 42 -28.49 -1.43 14.05
N GLY A 43 -28.66 -2.23 15.11
CA GLY A 43 -28.29 -3.65 15.10
C GLY A 43 -29.30 -4.53 14.35
N LEU A 44 -30.58 -4.13 14.32
CA LEU A 44 -31.63 -4.84 13.59
C LEU A 44 -31.58 -4.50 12.09
N ALA A 45 -31.41 -3.22 11.75
CA ALA A 45 -31.28 -2.77 10.37
C ALA A 45 -30.12 -3.49 9.63
N ARG A 46 -28.91 -3.53 10.22
CA ARG A 46 -27.77 -4.25 9.62
C ARG A 46 -28.02 -5.75 9.44
N ARG A 47 -28.66 -6.42 10.41
CA ARG A 47 -29.01 -7.84 10.27
C ARG A 47 -30.05 -8.09 9.18
N GLN A 48 -31.02 -7.16 9.01
CA GLN A 48 -31.98 -7.22 7.92
C GLN A 48 -31.28 -6.99 6.56
N GLU A 49 -30.35 -6.03 6.45
CA GLU A 49 -29.52 -5.86 5.25
C GLU A 49 -28.70 -7.12 4.92
N GLU A 50 -28.04 -7.73 5.90
CA GLU A 50 -27.24 -8.95 5.69
C GLU A 50 -28.10 -10.15 5.23
N VAL A 51 -29.30 -10.33 5.80
CA VAL A 51 -30.26 -11.38 5.39
C VAL A 51 -30.82 -11.12 3.99
N VAL A 52 -31.17 -9.87 3.67
CA VAL A 52 -31.66 -9.49 2.32
C VAL A 52 -30.57 -9.63 1.26
N VAL A 53 -29.31 -9.34 1.59
CA VAL A 53 -28.18 -9.58 0.69
C VAL A 53 -28.02 -11.07 0.40
N GLN A 54 -28.07 -11.94 1.41
CA GLN A 54 -27.97 -13.39 1.22
C GLN A 54 -29.10 -13.95 0.33
N ALA A 55 -30.33 -13.44 0.46
CA ALA A 55 -31.47 -13.83 -0.38
C ALA A 55 -31.31 -13.44 -1.88
N SER A 56 -30.36 -12.57 -2.24
CA SER A 56 -30.13 -12.10 -3.61
C SER A 56 -28.95 -12.78 -4.34
N VAL A 57 -28.27 -13.71 -3.67
CA VAL A 57 -27.03 -14.35 -4.15
C VAL A 57 -27.28 -15.81 -4.50
N SER A 58 -26.97 -16.20 -5.74
CA SER A 58 -27.07 -17.59 -6.16
C SER A 58 -26.07 -18.48 -5.39
N PRO A 59 -26.49 -19.68 -4.93
CA PRO A 59 -25.59 -20.69 -4.39
C PRO A 59 -24.46 -21.14 -5.34
N TYR A 60 -24.51 -20.78 -6.63
CA TYR A 60 -23.40 -20.91 -7.58
C TYR A 60 -22.16 -20.07 -7.18
N HIS A 61 -22.34 -18.94 -6.48
CA HIS A 61 -21.23 -18.05 -6.08
C HIS A 61 -20.74 -18.28 -4.64
N LEU A 62 -21.20 -19.36 -3.98
CA LEU A 62 -20.88 -19.73 -2.59
C LEU A 62 -20.08 -21.03 -2.53
N PHE A 63 -19.43 -21.31 -1.40
CA PHE A 63 -18.99 -22.68 -1.04
C PHE A 63 -20.14 -23.37 -0.29
N ARG A 64 -20.63 -24.49 -0.85
CA ARG A 64 -21.93 -25.08 -0.45
C ARG A 64 -21.85 -26.07 0.72
N GLY A 65 -20.66 -26.50 1.12
CA GLY A 65 -20.49 -27.47 2.21
C GLY A 65 -19.12 -27.44 2.86
N THR A 66 -19.06 -27.94 4.11
CA THR A 66 -17.82 -27.99 4.91
C THR A 66 -16.74 -28.86 4.27
N ALA A 67 -17.12 -29.91 3.53
CA ALA A 67 -16.20 -30.74 2.76
C ALA A 67 -15.51 -29.96 1.62
N GLU A 68 -16.23 -29.08 0.92
CA GLU A 68 -15.67 -28.23 -0.14
C GLU A 68 -14.67 -27.22 0.43
N VAL A 69 -15.03 -26.58 1.54
CA VAL A 69 -14.16 -25.64 2.27
C VAL A 69 -12.91 -26.35 2.80
N ARG A 70 -13.05 -27.56 3.36
CA ARG A 70 -11.92 -28.37 3.83
C ARG A 70 -10.98 -28.74 2.68
N ALA A 71 -11.51 -29.28 1.57
CA ALA A 71 -10.71 -29.64 0.40
C ALA A 71 -9.97 -28.42 -0.21
N PHE A 72 -10.61 -27.25 -0.21
CA PHE A 72 -9.94 -26.01 -0.63
C PHE A 72 -8.75 -25.66 0.27
N ARG A 73 -8.94 -25.70 1.59
CA ARG A 73 -7.87 -25.41 2.58
C ARG A 73 -6.72 -26.38 2.49
N GLU A 74 -7.01 -27.69 2.51
CA GLU A 74 -6.00 -28.74 2.46
C GLU A 74 -5.14 -28.67 1.18
N ASN A 75 -5.77 -28.50 0.02
CA ASN A 75 -5.05 -28.42 -1.25
C ASN A 75 -4.22 -27.13 -1.35
N LEU A 76 -4.75 -26.00 -0.85
CA LEU A 76 -4.05 -24.73 -0.88
C LEU A 76 -2.86 -24.69 0.10
N LEU A 77 -3.01 -25.21 1.32
CA LEU A 77 -1.93 -25.31 2.31
C LEU A 77 -0.84 -26.31 1.86
N ARG A 78 -1.22 -27.52 1.41
CA ARG A 78 -0.27 -28.54 0.91
C ARG A 78 0.55 -28.06 -0.28
N TRP A 79 -0.03 -27.19 -1.11
CA TRP A 79 0.69 -26.50 -2.18
C TRP A 79 1.62 -25.41 -1.63
N TYR A 80 1.13 -24.55 -0.73
CA TYR A 80 1.90 -23.47 -0.15
C TYR A 80 3.13 -23.97 0.63
N ASP A 81 2.98 -25.04 1.43
CA ASP A 81 4.08 -25.63 2.20
C ASP A 81 5.23 -26.16 1.32
N ARG A 82 4.95 -26.47 0.05
CA ARG A 82 5.95 -26.91 -0.94
C ARG A 82 6.46 -25.80 -1.86
N GLU A 83 5.62 -24.82 -2.19
CA GLU A 83 5.84 -23.87 -3.29
C GLU A 83 5.94 -22.40 -2.82
N LYS A 84 5.83 -22.11 -1.50
CA LYS A 84 5.96 -20.75 -0.98
C LYS A 84 7.36 -20.20 -1.28
N ARG A 85 7.42 -19.01 -1.88
CA ARG A 85 8.70 -18.31 -2.07
C ARG A 85 9.30 -17.95 -0.72
N ASP A 86 10.59 -18.18 -0.57
CA ASP A 86 11.36 -17.55 0.49
C ASP A 86 11.34 -16.03 0.32
N LEU A 87 10.98 -15.33 1.39
CA LEU A 87 10.89 -13.87 1.47
C LEU A 87 11.37 -13.43 2.85
N PRO A 88 12.17 -12.34 2.97
CA PRO A 88 12.76 -11.94 4.26
C PRO A 88 11.75 -11.74 5.40
N TRP A 89 10.56 -11.24 5.08
CA TRP A 89 9.47 -11.05 6.05
C TRP A 89 8.78 -12.36 6.46
N ARG A 90 8.74 -13.38 5.59
CA ARG A 90 8.27 -14.73 5.97
C ARG A 90 9.23 -15.38 6.94
N ARG A 91 10.53 -15.44 6.60
CA ARG A 91 11.57 -15.97 7.50
C ARG A 91 11.60 -15.24 8.85
N ARG A 92 11.48 -13.90 8.87
CA ARG A 92 11.39 -13.17 10.15
C ARG A 92 10.08 -13.46 10.89
N ALA A 93 8.92 -13.52 10.23
CA ALA A 93 7.66 -13.80 10.91
C ALA A 93 7.57 -15.23 11.48
N GLU A 94 8.12 -16.22 10.75
CA GLU A 94 8.16 -17.62 11.16
C GLU A 94 9.19 -17.89 12.27
N GLY A 95 10.35 -17.20 12.24
CA GLY A 95 11.44 -17.37 13.22
C GLY A 95 11.43 -16.44 14.44
N GLU A 96 10.68 -15.33 14.41
CA GLU A 96 10.59 -14.39 15.54
C GLU A 96 9.62 -14.93 16.62
N VAL A 97 10.07 -14.95 17.87
CA VAL A 97 9.33 -15.50 19.02
C VAL A 97 8.53 -14.40 19.72
N ASP A 98 9.06 -13.18 19.76
CA ASP A 98 8.40 -12.01 20.33
C ASP A 98 7.22 -11.58 19.44
N LEU A 99 6.00 -11.64 19.98
CA LEU A 99 4.78 -11.35 19.22
C LEU A 99 4.70 -9.89 18.75
N ASP A 100 5.29 -8.94 19.48
CA ASP A 100 5.30 -7.53 19.10
C ASP A 100 6.33 -7.27 17.98
N ARG A 101 7.51 -7.90 18.05
CA ARG A 101 8.49 -7.90 16.95
C ARG A 101 7.97 -8.61 15.71
N ARG A 102 7.28 -9.74 15.87
CA ARG A 102 6.65 -10.48 14.77
C ARG A 102 5.57 -9.64 14.09
N ALA A 103 4.69 -9.02 14.87
CA ALA A 103 3.65 -8.13 14.35
C ALA A 103 4.23 -6.89 13.67
N TYR A 104 5.28 -6.29 14.23
CA TYR A 104 6.03 -5.21 13.60
C TYR A 104 6.65 -5.65 12.27
N ALA A 105 7.33 -6.80 12.24
CA ALA A 105 7.96 -7.36 11.05
C ALA A 105 6.96 -7.61 9.90
N VAL A 106 5.75 -8.08 10.22
CA VAL A 106 4.63 -8.23 9.26
C VAL A 106 4.05 -6.88 8.86
N TRP A 107 3.83 -5.97 9.81
CA TRP A 107 3.26 -4.64 9.54
C TRP A 107 4.12 -3.83 8.57
N VAL A 108 5.45 -3.87 8.73
CA VAL A 108 6.40 -3.22 7.82
C VAL A 108 6.28 -3.82 6.41
N SER A 109 6.27 -5.15 6.25
CA SER A 109 6.14 -5.76 4.92
C SER A 109 4.81 -5.46 4.26
N GLU A 110 3.70 -5.56 4.99
CA GLU A 110 2.37 -5.28 4.43
C GLU A 110 2.17 -3.81 4.04
N VAL A 111 2.76 -2.87 4.79
CA VAL A 111 2.75 -1.45 4.40
C VAL A 111 3.67 -1.21 3.21
N MET A 112 4.82 -1.89 3.10
CA MET A 112 5.69 -1.79 1.92
C MET A 112 5.11 -2.44 0.66
N LEU A 113 4.40 -3.56 0.76
CA LEU A 113 3.84 -4.30 -0.38
C LEU A 113 2.62 -3.62 -1.04
N GLN A 114 1.94 -2.71 -0.34
CA GLN A 114 0.82 -1.94 -0.90
C GLN A 114 1.20 -1.26 -2.23
N GLN A 115 0.58 -1.73 -3.32
CA GLN A 115 0.80 -1.22 -4.69
C GLN A 115 2.28 -1.24 -5.15
N THR A 116 3.11 -2.10 -4.55
CA THR A 116 4.57 -2.17 -4.78
C THR A 116 4.98 -3.62 -5.07
N GLN A 117 5.92 -3.85 -5.97
CA GLN A 117 6.29 -5.21 -6.39
C GLN A 117 7.19 -5.90 -5.36
N VAL A 118 6.95 -7.20 -5.12
CA VAL A 118 7.71 -8.03 -4.16
C VAL A 118 9.23 -7.90 -4.35
N ALA A 119 9.71 -8.00 -5.59
CA ALA A 119 11.12 -7.87 -5.94
C ALA A 119 11.72 -6.50 -5.57
N THR A 120 10.92 -5.43 -5.56
CA THR A 120 11.35 -4.11 -5.09
C THR A 120 11.36 -4.00 -3.57
N VAL A 121 10.44 -4.68 -2.88
CA VAL A 121 10.31 -4.58 -1.42
C VAL A 121 11.46 -5.29 -0.68
N ILE A 122 12.04 -6.36 -1.22
CA ILE A 122 13.13 -7.13 -0.60
C ILE A 122 14.28 -6.24 -0.08
N ASP A 123 14.83 -5.38 -0.94
CA ASP A 123 15.98 -4.51 -0.58
C ASP A 123 15.60 -3.38 0.38
N TYR A 124 14.34 -2.94 0.37
CA TYR A 124 13.85 -1.89 1.27
C TYR A 124 13.52 -2.45 2.65
N TYR A 125 12.84 -3.59 2.71
CA TYR A 125 12.54 -4.32 3.93
C TYR A 125 13.81 -4.70 4.67
N THR A 126 14.79 -5.28 3.97
CA THR A 126 16.04 -5.74 4.59
C THR A 126 16.82 -4.59 5.24
N ARG A 127 16.99 -3.46 4.53
CA ARG A 127 17.66 -2.26 5.08
C ARG A 127 16.85 -1.59 6.20
N TRP A 128 15.52 -1.61 6.10
CA TRP A 128 14.63 -1.05 7.13
C TRP A 128 14.72 -1.86 8.43
N MET A 129 14.53 -3.19 8.36
CA MET A 129 14.57 -4.07 9.54
C MET A 129 15.98 -4.29 10.11
N GLN A 130 17.02 -3.78 9.43
CA GLN A 130 18.38 -3.64 9.93
C GLN A 130 18.59 -2.32 10.70
N LYS A 131 18.03 -1.20 10.22
CA LYS A 131 18.14 0.11 10.88
C LYS A 131 17.17 0.28 12.06
N TRP A 132 15.98 -0.29 11.93
CA TRP A 132 14.92 -0.29 12.94
C TRP A 132 14.40 -1.72 13.09
N PRO A 133 15.05 -2.56 13.93
CA PRO A 133 14.59 -3.92 14.16
C PRO A 133 13.30 -4.02 15.00
N THR A 134 12.98 -2.99 15.80
CA THR A 134 11.79 -2.93 16.68
C THR A 134 10.92 -1.68 16.45
N LEU A 135 9.73 -1.67 17.10
CA LEU A 135 8.83 -0.52 17.13
C LEU A 135 9.46 0.69 17.82
N GLN A 136 10.23 0.45 18.88
CA GLN A 136 10.89 1.46 19.68
C GLN A 136 11.95 2.21 18.86
N ASP A 137 12.76 1.46 18.10
CA ASP A 137 13.76 2.05 17.18
C ASP A 137 13.09 2.95 16.15
N LEU A 138 11.98 2.50 15.55
CA LEU A 138 11.22 3.29 14.57
C LEU A 138 10.51 4.50 15.21
N ALA A 139 9.94 4.35 16.40
CA ALA A 139 9.25 5.42 17.11
C ALA A 139 10.20 6.57 17.52
N SER A 140 11.47 6.25 17.80
CA SER A 140 12.52 7.24 18.06
C SER A 140 13.05 7.94 16.80
N ALA A 141 12.66 7.50 15.60
CA ALA A 141 13.25 7.97 14.35
C ALA A 141 12.76 9.37 13.94
N SER A 142 13.64 10.14 13.29
CA SER A 142 13.20 11.38 12.63
C SER A 142 12.39 11.08 11.37
N LEU A 143 11.39 11.92 11.07
CA LEU A 143 10.60 11.80 9.84
C LEU A 143 11.47 11.92 8.58
N GLU A 144 12.55 12.71 8.61
CA GLU A 144 13.52 12.71 7.52
C GLU A 144 14.22 11.35 7.39
N GLY A 145 14.67 10.73 8.49
CA GLY A 145 15.29 9.40 8.46
C GLY A 145 14.36 8.35 7.85
N VAL A 146 13.08 8.35 8.22
CA VAL A 146 12.02 7.51 7.64
C VAL A 146 11.87 7.79 6.14
N ASN A 147 11.78 9.05 5.74
CA ASN A 147 11.66 9.46 4.33
C ASN A 147 12.92 9.08 3.51
N GLN A 148 14.11 9.07 4.11
CA GLN A 148 15.36 8.63 3.47
C GLN A 148 15.35 7.12 3.18
N LEU A 149 14.95 6.25 4.12
CA LEU A 149 14.83 4.81 3.82
C LEU A 149 13.65 4.47 2.92
N TRP A 150 12.57 5.25 2.95
CA TRP A 150 11.43 5.10 2.01
C TRP A 150 11.72 5.67 0.60
N ALA A 151 12.86 6.35 0.40
CA ALA A 151 13.18 7.05 -0.83
C ALA A 151 13.24 6.12 -2.05
N GLY A 152 12.27 6.27 -2.96
CA GLY A 152 12.11 5.46 -4.17
C GLY A 152 10.98 4.43 -4.10
N LEU A 153 10.50 4.03 -2.92
CA LEU A 153 9.41 3.04 -2.77
C LEU A 153 8.01 3.60 -3.11
N GLY A 154 7.88 4.94 -3.17
CA GLY A 154 6.65 5.63 -3.56
C GLY A 154 5.56 5.61 -2.47
N TYR A 155 4.53 6.43 -2.67
CA TYR A 155 3.42 6.64 -1.72
C TYR A 155 3.93 6.88 -0.28
N TYR A 156 4.78 7.90 -0.08
CA TYR A 156 5.47 8.23 1.17
C TYR A 156 4.56 8.42 2.40
N SER A 157 3.28 8.73 2.18
CA SER A 157 2.25 8.74 3.23
C SER A 157 2.11 7.40 3.96
N ARG A 158 2.50 6.28 3.33
CA ARG A 158 2.61 4.95 3.96
C ARG A 158 3.69 4.91 5.04
N GLY A 159 4.93 5.27 4.69
CA GLY A 159 6.06 5.32 5.62
C GLY A 159 5.82 6.28 6.78
N ARG A 160 5.24 7.46 6.50
CA ARG A 160 4.82 8.42 7.54
C ARG A 160 3.78 7.82 8.49
N ARG A 161 2.72 7.18 7.97
CA ARG A 161 1.66 6.56 8.80
C ARG A 161 2.16 5.36 9.61
N LEU A 162 3.07 4.57 9.06
CA LEU A 162 3.75 3.47 9.76
C LEU A 162 4.58 4.00 10.95
N HIS A 163 5.30 5.11 10.76
CA HIS A 163 6.02 5.79 11.83
C HIS A 163 5.08 6.42 12.88
N GLU A 164 4.02 7.14 12.45
CA GLU A 164 2.97 7.68 13.33
C GLU A 164 2.32 6.57 14.17
N GLY A 165 2.06 5.41 13.56
CA GLY A 165 1.51 4.24 14.24
C GLY A 165 2.48 3.57 15.20
N ALA A 166 3.76 3.44 14.84
CA ALA A 166 4.78 2.90 15.75
C ALA A 166 4.96 3.79 16.98
N ARG A 167 5.02 5.12 16.77
CA ARG A 167 4.99 6.10 17.87
C ARG A 167 3.76 5.93 18.76
N LYS A 168 2.56 5.84 18.19
CA LYS A 168 1.33 5.57 18.96
C LYS A 168 1.39 4.26 19.75
N VAL A 169 1.92 3.17 19.20
CA VAL A 169 2.06 1.91 19.93
C VAL A 169 2.99 2.06 21.14
N VAL A 170 4.11 2.76 20.99
CA VAL A 170 5.07 2.99 22.08
C VAL A 170 4.56 4.00 23.12
N GLU A 171 3.97 5.12 22.68
CA GLU A 171 3.56 6.25 23.52
C GLU A 171 2.19 6.05 24.20
N GLU A 172 1.22 5.45 23.51
CA GLU A 172 -0.16 5.28 24.03
C GLU A 172 -0.48 3.84 24.46
N LEU A 173 0.19 2.82 23.90
CA LEU A 173 -0.13 1.40 24.11
C LEU A 173 0.99 0.60 24.80
N GLY A 174 1.95 1.29 25.43
CA GLY A 174 3.02 0.67 26.23
C GLY A 174 4.02 -0.18 25.43
N GLY A 175 4.05 -0.02 24.10
CA GLY A 175 4.85 -0.85 23.19
C GLY A 175 4.13 -2.09 22.65
N HIS A 176 2.91 -2.39 23.10
CA HIS A 176 2.16 -3.58 22.66
C HIS A 176 1.22 -3.29 21.48
N VAL A 177 1.41 -4.03 20.39
CA VAL A 177 0.58 -4.00 19.18
C VAL A 177 -0.80 -4.63 19.48
N PRO A 178 -1.92 -3.95 19.13
CA PRO A 178 -3.26 -4.51 19.32
C PRO A 178 -3.41 -5.91 18.70
N ARG A 179 -3.97 -6.86 19.46
CA ARG A 179 -3.92 -8.29 19.12
C ARG A 179 -5.01 -8.78 18.15
N THR A 180 -5.97 -7.93 17.75
CA THR A 180 -7.06 -8.32 16.84
C THR A 180 -7.19 -7.36 15.66
N ALA A 181 -7.72 -7.83 14.53
CA ALA A 181 -7.93 -7.02 13.33
C ALA A 181 -8.84 -5.81 13.59
N GLU A 182 -9.85 -5.96 14.44
CA GLU A 182 -10.78 -4.90 14.82
C GLU A 182 -10.04 -3.78 15.58
N THR A 183 -9.22 -4.17 16.57
CA THR A 183 -8.45 -3.22 17.40
C THR A 183 -7.28 -2.60 16.63
N LEU A 184 -6.61 -3.35 15.76
CA LEU A 184 -5.60 -2.85 14.81
C LEU A 184 -6.18 -1.79 13.87
N GLN A 185 -7.32 -2.08 13.24
CA GLN A 185 -7.99 -1.16 12.31
C GLN A 185 -8.54 0.09 13.01
N GLN A 186 -9.02 -0.05 14.25
CA GLN A 186 -9.57 1.08 15.02
C GLN A 186 -8.48 2.02 15.56
N LEU A 187 -7.35 1.48 16.04
CA LEU A 187 -6.37 2.24 16.79
C LEU A 187 -5.20 2.78 15.94
N LEU A 188 -4.79 2.08 14.87
CA LEU A 188 -3.52 2.38 14.20
C LEU A 188 -3.70 3.22 12.90
N PRO A 189 -3.02 4.37 12.77
CA PRO A 189 -3.16 5.25 11.61
C PRO A 189 -2.71 4.56 10.32
N GLY A 190 -3.60 4.51 9.33
CA GLY A 190 -3.31 3.90 8.02
C GLY A 190 -3.44 2.38 7.95
N VAL A 191 -3.79 1.70 9.04
CA VAL A 191 -4.08 0.27 9.05
C VAL A 191 -5.54 0.06 8.62
N GLY A 192 -5.73 -0.27 7.34
CA GLY A 192 -7.05 -0.67 6.82
C GLY A 192 -7.35 -2.16 7.08
N ARG A 193 -8.60 -2.58 6.82
CA ARG A 193 -9.10 -3.96 7.02
C ARG A 193 -8.15 -5.06 6.52
N TYR A 194 -7.54 -4.85 5.35
CA TYR A 194 -6.52 -5.74 4.79
C TYR A 194 -5.31 -5.88 5.73
N THR A 195 -4.62 -4.77 6.01
CA THR A 195 -3.41 -4.74 6.83
C THR A 195 -3.68 -5.27 8.25
N ALA A 196 -4.85 -4.94 8.81
CA ALA A 196 -5.28 -5.41 10.11
C ALA A 196 -5.44 -6.93 10.16
N GLY A 197 -6.18 -7.52 9.21
CA GLY A 197 -6.36 -8.97 9.13
C GLY A 197 -5.07 -9.71 8.79
N ALA A 198 -4.19 -9.11 7.98
CA ALA A 198 -2.88 -9.70 7.65
C ALA A 198 -1.98 -9.79 8.89
N ILE A 199 -1.83 -8.69 9.64
CA ILE A 199 -1.09 -8.70 10.91
C ILE A 199 -1.73 -9.69 11.91
N ALA A 200 -3.05 -9.63 12.11
CA ALA A 200 -3.71 -10.45 13.12
C ALA A 200 -3.65 -11.96 12.83
N SER A 201 -3.79 -12.36 11.56
CA SER A 201 -3.72 -13.78 11.17
C SER A 201 -2.30 -14.33 11.10
N ILE A 202 -1.32 -13.53 10.64
CA ILE A 202 0.08 -13.98 10.48
C ILE A 202 0.86 -13.89 11.79
N ALA A 203 0.70 -12.80 12.58
CA ALA A 203 1.47 -12.62 13.80
C ALA A 203 0.81 -13.25 15.04
N PHE A 204 -0.53 -13.14 15.17
CA PHE A 204 -1.28 -13.54 16.37
C PHE A 204 -2.21 -14.74 16.17
N GLY A 205 -2.29 -15.30 14.97
CA GLY A 205 -3.14 -16.47 14.69
C GLY A 205 -4.65 -16.22 14.74
N GLN A 206 -5.13 -14.97 14.65
CA GLN A 206 -6.58 -14.72 14.58
C GLN A 206 -7.16 -15.33 13.29
N ALA A 207 -8.23 -16.11 13.42
CA ALA A 207 -8.98 -16.69 12.31
C ALA A 207 -9.80 -15.64 11.53
N THR A 208 -9.12 -14.70 10.87
CA THR A 208 -9.71 -13.63 10.05
C THR A 208 -9.21 -13.72 8.61
N GLY A 209 -10.14 -13.77 7.66
CA GLY A 209 -9.81 -13.87 6.23
C GLY A 209 -9.47 -12.51 5.62
N VAL A 210 -8.45 -12.45 4.75
CA VAL A 210 -8.02 -11.20 4.09
C VAL A 210 -8.31 -11.19 2.60
N VAL A 211 -8.51 -9.99 2.04
CA VAL A 211 -8.75 -9.79 0.59
C VAL A 211 -7.87 -8.67 0.05
N ASP A 212 -6.95 -9.02 -0.85
CA ASP A 212 -6.15 -8.12 -1.69
C ASP A 212 -6.48 -8.29 -3.18
N GLY A 213 -5.78 -7.58 -4.08
CA GLY A 213 -5.97 -7.73 -5.53
C GLY A 213 -5.63 -9.13 -6.09
N ASN A 214 -4.86 -9.95 -5.38
CA ASN A 214 -4.60 -11.35 -5.72
C ASN A 214 -5.76 -12.26 -5.26
N VAL A 215 -6.20 -12.14 -4.00
CA VAL A 215 -7.32 -12.89 -3.44
C VAL A 215 -8.64 -12.57 -4.16
N VAL A 216 -8.93 -11.29 -4.49
CA VAL A 216 -10.07 -10.90 -5.34
C VAL A 216 -10.09 -11.73 -6.62
N ARG A 217 -8.94 -11.82 -7.31
CA ARG A 217 -8.82 -12.52 -8.59
C ARG A 217 -8.96 -14.05 -8.44
N VAL A 218 -8.40 -14.62 -7.38
CA VAL A 218 -8.58 -16.05 -7.05
C VAL A 218 -10.05 -16.35 -6.79
N LEU A 219 -10.70 -15.63 -5.87
CA LEU A 219 -12.09 -15.89 -5.48
C LEU A 219 -13.09 -15.62 -6.62
N CYS A 220 -12.93 -14.53 -7.39
CA CYS A 220 -13.77 -14.27 -8.56
C CYS A 220 -13.68 -15.38 -9.62
N ARG A 221 -12.52 -16.03 -9.79
CA ARG A 221 -12.40 -17.20 -10.68
C ARG A 221 -12.96 -18.47 -10.05
N VAL A 222 -12.62 -18.73 -8.79
CA VAL A 222 -13.05 -19.95 -8.07
C VAL A 222 -14.56 -20.03 -7.91
N ARG A 223 -15.26 -18.89 -7.79
CA ARG A 223 -16.73 -18.80 -7.67
C ARG A 223 -17.41 -18.08 -8.85
N ALA A 224 -16.72 -17.90 -9.98
CA ALA A 224 -17.23 -17.31 -11.22
C ALA A 224 -18.02 -15.98 -11.03
N ILE A 225 -17.49 -15.08 -10.20
CA ILE A 225 -18.10 -13.77 -9.89
C ILE A 225 -17.69 -12.77 -10.98
N GLY A 226 -18.63 -12.45 -11.86
CA GLY A 226 -18.45 -11.59 -13.03
C GLY A 226 -18.84 -10.13 -12.85
N ALA A 227 -19.61 -9.81 -11.80
CA ALA A 227 -19.95 -8.43 -11.44
C ALA A 227 -18.69 -7.63 -11.03
N ASP A 228 -18.78 -6.29 -11.08
CA ASP A 228 -17.64 -5.42 -10.77
C ASP A 228 -17.12 -5.62 -9.34
N SER A 229 -15.87 -6.10 -9.24
CA SER A 229 -15.10 -6.27 -8.02
C SER A 229 -14.87 -4.98 -7.21
N SER A 230 -15.06 -3.79 -7.81
CA SER A 230 -14.99 -2.51 -7.09
C SER A 230 -16.29 -2.14 -6.37
N SER A 231 -17.41 -2.80 -6.70
CA SER A 231 -18.70 -2.56 -6.07
C SER A 231 -18.74 -3.03 -4.61
N ALA A 232 -19.49 -2.31 -3.76
CA ALA A 232 -19.60 -2.62 -2.34
C ALA A 232 -20.14 -4.04 -2.08
N LEU A 233 -21.13 -4.48 -2.87
CA LEU A 233 -21.71 -5.82 -2.77
C LEU A 233 -20.70 -6.92 -3.07
N VAL A 234 -20.00 -6.85 -4.20
CA VAL A 234 -19.00 -7.87 -4.58
C VAL A 234 -17.83 -7.85 -3.59
N SER A 235 -17.39 -6.67 -3.14
CA SER A 235 -16.37 -6.54 -2.10
C SER A 235 -16.80 -7.24 -0.80
N GLN A 236 -17.99 -6.95 -0.27
CA GLN A 236 -18.51 -7.60 0.94
C GLN A 236 -18.65 -9.12 0.77
N HIS A 237 -19.10 -9.59 -0.40
CA HIS A 237 -19.19 -11.03 -0.72
C HIS A 237 -17.81 -11.70 -0.74
N LEU A 238 -16.81 -11.10 -1.38
CA LEU A 238 -15.44 -11.62 -1.41
C LEU A 238 -14.80 -11.67 -0.02
N TRP A 239 -15.06 -10.68 0.83
CA TRP A 239 -14.65 -10.70 2.25
C TRP A 239 -15.39 -11.78 3.05
N SER A 240 -16.66 -12.05 2.76
CA SER A 240 -17.42 -13.15 3.37
C SER A 240 -16.85 -14.52 2.98
N LEU A 241 -16.58 -14.72 1.68
CA LEU A 241 -15.91 -15.94 1.18
C LEU A 241 -14.52 -16.13 1.80
N ALA A 242 -13.72 -15.08 1.93
CA ALA A 242 -12.42 -15.16 2.61
C ALA A 242 -12.56 -15.56 4.09
N GLN A 243 -13.57 -15.03 4.79
CA GLN A 243 -13.85 -15.36 6.20
C GLN A 243 -14.45 -16.78 6.37
N GLN A 244 -15.17 -17.31 5.38
CA GLN A 244 -15.61 -18.70 5.35
C GLN A 244 -14.42 -19.65 5.09
N LEU A 245 -13.51 -19.25 4.21
CA LEU A 245 -12.37 -20.05 3.79
C LEU A 245 -11.21 -20.05 4.80
N VAL A 246 -10.98 -18.99 5.57
CA VAL A 246 -9.83 -18.91 6.49
C VAL A 246 -9.76 -20.11 7.42
N ASP A 247 -8.57 -20.71 7.54
CA ASP A 247 -8.42 -21.91 8.35
C ASP A 247 -8.25 -21.55 9.84
N PRO A 248 -9.01 -22.18 10.78
CA PRO A 248 -8.90 -21.89 12.20
C PRO A 248 -7.56 -22.24 12.86
N ALA A 249 -6.79 -23.18 12.31
CA ALA A 249 -5.51 -23.60 12.87
C ALA A 249 -4.32 -22.90 12.20
N ARG A 250 -4.41 -22.62 10.89
CA ARG A 250 -3.36 -21.95 10.09
C ARG A 250 -3.88 -20.73 9.31
N PRO A 251 -4.46 -19.71 9.98
CA PRO A 251 -5.11 -18.60 9.28
C PRO A 251 -4.12 -17.71 8.52
N GLY A 252 -2.97 -17.42 9.13
CA GLY A 252 -1.90 -16.65 8.49
C GLY A 252 -1.36 -17.33 7.22
N ASP A 253 -1.11 -18.65 7.29
CA ASP A 253 -0.62 -19.41 6.14
C ASP A 253 -1.66 -19.49 5.02
N LEU A 254 -2.94 -19.74 5.33
CA LEU A 254 -3.97 -19.79 4.28
C LEU A 254 -4.15 -18.43 3.60
N ASN A 255 -4.14 -17.34 4.39
CA ASN A 255 -4.19 -15.98 3.86
C ASN A 255 -2.99 -15.70 2.93
N GLN A 256 -1.77 -16.04 3.36
CA GLN A 256 -0.58 -15.92 2.52
C GLN A 256 -0.63 -16.84 1.29
N ALA A 257 -1.16 -18.06 1.41
CA ALA A 257 -1.29 -19.01 0.32
C ALA A 257 -2.27 -18.52 -0.75
N ALA A 258 -3.38 -17.91 -0.35
CA ALA A 258 -4.34 -17.32 -1.29
C ALA A 258 -3.73 -16.13 -2.06
N MET A 259 -2.92 -15.30 -1.40
CA MET A 259 -2.13 -14.26 -2.08
C MET A 259 -1.08 -14.86 -3.03
N GLU A 260 -0.33 -15.86 -2.56
CA GLU A 260 0.75 -16.53 -3.30
C GLU A 260 0.21 -17.21 -4.56
N LEU A 261 -0.92 -17.91 -4.44
CA LEU A 261 -1.62 -18.54 -5.54
C LEU A 261 -1.98 -17.51 -6.62
N GLY A 262 -2.56 -16.37 -6.22
CA GLY A 262 -2.85 -15.28 -7.15
C GLY A 262 -1.58 -14.70 -7.79
N ALA A 263 -0.50 -14.52 -7.02
CA ALA A 263 0.74 -13.91 -7.48
C ALA A 263 1.54 -14.81 -8.44
N THR A 264 1.47 -16.13 -8.31
CA THR A 264 2.39 -17.09 -8.99
C THR A 264 1.71 -18.01 -10.01
N VAL A 265 0.44 -18.39 -9.79
CA VAL A 265 -0.27 -19.40 -10.60
C VAL A 265 -1.52 -18.81 -11.24
N CYS A 266 -2.42 -18.23 -10.44
CA CYS A 266 -3.66 -17.58 -10.88
C CYS A 266 -3.40 -16.11 -11.25
N THR A 267 -2.40 -15.88 -12.12
CA THR A 267 -1.92 -14.56 -12.55
C THR A 267 -2.97 -13.75 -13.32
N PRO A 268 -2.83 -12.41 -13.44
CA PRO A 268 -3.78 -11.58 -14.19
C PRO A 268 -3.97 -12.05 -15.63
N GLN A 269 -2.85 -12.30 -16.34
CA GLN A 269 -2.78 -12.87 -17.68
C GLN A 269 -2.12 -14.25 -17.65
N HIS A 270 -2.49 -15.11 -18.61
CA HIS A 270 -1.97 -16.48 -18.79
C HIS A 270 -1.84 -17.31 -17.49
N PRO A 271 -2.93 -17.47 -16.70
CA PRO A 271 -2.90 -18.25 -15.47
C PRO A 271 -2.59 -19.72 -15.72
N ARG A 272 -1.73 -20.31 -14.88
CA ARG A 272 -1.24 -21.69 -15.00
C ARG A 272 -2.24 -22.70 -14.43
N CYS A 273 -3.43 -22.76 -15.01
CA CYS A 273 -4.54 -23.55 -14.47
C CYS A 273 -4.24 -25.05 -14.32
N SER A 274 -3.40 -25.63 -15.17
CA SER A 274 -2.92 -27.02 -15.05
C SER A 274 -2.05 -27.27 -13.81
N GLN A 275 -1.44 -26.23 -13.23
CA GLN A 275 -0.62 -26.27 -12.01
C GLN A 275 -1.39 -25.76 -10.77
N CYS A 276 -2.70 -25.50 -10.89
CA CYS A 276 -3.48 -24.90 -9.82
C CYS A 276 -3.99 -25.96 -8.82
N PRO A 277 -3.62 -25.90 -7.53
CA PRO A 277 -4.04 -26.88 -6.51
C PRO A 277 -5.55 -26.91 -6.27
N VAL A 278 -6.25 -25.82 -6.61
CA VAL A 278 -7.71 -25.69 -6.49
C VAL A 278 -8.43 -25.70 -7.85
N ARG A 279 -7.80 -26.24 -8.91
CA ARG A 279 -8.38 -26.38 -10.26
C ARG A 279 -9.76 -27.03 -10.22
N SER A 280 -9.89 -28.17 -9.55
CA SER A 280 -11.13 -28.95 -9.47
C SER A 280 -12.29 -28.21 -8.80
N LEU A 281 -11.99 -27.22 -7.96
CA LEU A 281 -12.97 -26.38 -7.24
C LEU A 281 -13.24 -25.04 -7.95
N CYS A 282 -12.64 -24.81 -9.13
CA CYS A 282 -12.69 -23.52 -9.79
C CYS A 282 -13.81 -23.45 -10.83
N ARG A 283 -14.93 -22.78 -10.49
CA ARG A 283 -16.11 -22.68 -11.39
C ARG A 283 -15.79 -22.03 -12.73
N ALA A 284 -14.90 -21.03 -12.77
CA ALA A 284 -14.41 -20.47 -14.03
C ALA A 284 -13.64 -21.48 -14.90
N HIS A 285 -12.92 -22.44 -14.30
CA HIS A 285 -12.20 -23.49 -15.02
C HIS A 285 -13.15 -24.54 -15.59
N GLN A 286 -14.08 -25.01 -14.75
CA GLN A 286 -15.14 -25.96 -15.13
C GLN A 286 -15.96 -25.41 -16.31
N ARG A 287 -16.24 -24.09 -16.33
CA ARG A 287 -16.87 -23.43 -17.47
C ARG A 287 -16.00 -23.48 -18.73
N VAL A 288 -14.70 -23.21 -18.65
CA VAL A 288 -13.80 -23.32 -19.83
C VAL A 288 -13.76 -24.75 -20.38
N GLU A 289 -13.69 -25.76 -19.52
CA GLU A 289 -13.72 -27.17 -19.92
C GLU A 289 -15.06 -27.52 -20.61
N ARG A 290 -16.19 -27.03 -20.10
CA ARG A 290 -17.52 -27.19 -20.71
C ARG A 290 -17.61 -26.54 -22.09
N GLU A 291 -17.19 -25.28 -22.23
CA GLU A 291 -17.23 -24.54 -23.50
C GLU A 291 -16.33 -25.21 -24.57
N GLN A 292 -15.18 -25.76 -24.16
CA GLN A 292 -14.30 -26.55 -25.03
C GLN A 292 -14.94 -27.88 -25.46
N LEU A 293 -15.58 -28.61 -24.54
CA LEU A 293 -16.28 -29.85 -24.86
C LEU A 293 -17.45 -29.62 -25.84
N LEU A 294 -18.24 -28.56 -25.64
CA LEU A 294 -19.32 -28.16 -26.54
C LEU A 294 -18.78 -27.79 -27.94
N ALA A 295 -17.71 -26.99 -28.02
CA ALA A 295 -17.06 -26.67 -29.29
C ALA A 295 -16.52 -27.91 -30.02
N SER A 296 -16.06 -28.93 -29.28
CA SER A 296 -15.59 -30.21 -29.82
C SER A 296 -16.70 -31.21 -30.19
N ARG A 297 -17.98 -30.84 -30.07
CA ARG A 297 -19.17 -31.69 -30.36
C ARG A 297 -19.22 -33.04 -29.61
N SER A 298 -18.44 -33.21 -28.54
CA SER A 298 -18.11 -34.55 -28.01
C SER A 298 -19.11 -35.14 -27.01
N LEU A 299 -20.28 -34.53 -26.80
CA LEU A 299 -21.52 -35.07 -26.19
C LEU A 299 -22.60 -33.95 -26.22
N PRO A 300 -23.91 -34.26 -26.20
CA PRO A 300 -24.96 -33.27 -25.98
C PRO A 300 -24.99 -32.87 -24.49
N GLY A 301 -24.11 -31.93 -24.11
CA GLY A 301 -24.05 -31.42 -22.75
C GLY A 301 -25.31 -30.65 -22.37
N SER A 302 -26.11 -31.19 -21.45
CA SER A 302 -27.18 -30.44 -20.80
C SER A 302 -26.58 -29.24 -20.04
N PRO A 303 -27.30 -28.11 -19.94
CA PRO A 303 -26.91 -27.04 -19.05
C PRO A 303 -26.89 -27.56 -17.60
N ASP A 304 -25.80 -27.27 -16.91
CA ASP A 304 -25.64 -27.59 -15.50
C ASP A 304 -26.69 -26.84 -14.68
N VAL A 305 -27.53 -27.60 -13.97
CA VAL A 305 -28.67 -27.11 -13.18
C VAL A 305 -28.23 -26.13 -12.08
N GLU A 306 -26.94 -26.11 -11.72
CA GLU A 306 -26.41 -25.11 -10.79
C GLU A 306 -26.01 -23.76 -11.41
N GLU A 307 -25.78 -23.65 -12.72
CA GLU A 307 -25.31 -22.38 -13.30
C GLU A 307 -26.45 -21.34 -13.33
N CYS A 308 -26.14 -20.11 -12.91
CA CYS A 308 -27.13 -19.03 -12.82
C CYS A 308 -27.85 -18.82 -14.16
N ALA A 309 -29.13 -19.19 -14.25
CA ALA A 309 -29.90 -19.24 -15.48
C ALA A 309 -29.68 -17.98 -16.36
N PRO A 310 -28.98 -18.12 -17.51
CA PRO A 310 -28.50 -16.98 -18.28
C PRO A 310 -29.68 -16.26 -18.94
N GLY A 311 -30.03 -15.10 -18.38
CA GLY A 311 -31.20 -14.31 -18.79
C GLY A 311 -32.14 -13.92 -17.65
N SER A 312 -32.05 -14.56 -16.47
CA SER A 312 -32.93 -14.27 -15.32
C SER A 312 -32.79 -12.85 -14.75
N GLY A 313 -31.65 -12.17 -14.96
CA GLY A 313 -31.36 -10.80 -14.48
C GLY A 313 -31.21 -10.63 -12.96
N GLN A 314 -31.59 -11.65 -12.17
CA GLN A 314 -31.75 -11.54 -10.72
C GLN A 314 -30.44 -11.61 -9.93
N CYS A 315 -29.44 -12.38 -10.39
CA CYS A 315 -28.22 -12.60 -9.62
C CYS A 315 -27.18 -11.49 -9.78
N ARG A 316 -27.04 -10.65 -8.75
CA ARG A 316 -26.17 -9.45 -8.72
C ARG A 316 -24.65 -9.72 -8.69
N LEU A 317 -24.22 -10.98 -8.77
CA LEU A 317 -22.81 -11.39 -8.81
C LEU A 317 -22.36 -11.96 -10.18
N CYS A 318 -23.30 -12.26 -11.07
CA CYS A 318 -23.02 -12.66 -12.45
C CYS A 318 -22.42 -11.51 -13.26
N ALA A 319 -21.80 -11.82 -14.40
CA ALA A 319 -21.46 -10.79 -15.38
C ALA A 319 -22.76 -10.11 -15.88
N PRO A 320 -22.76 -8.78 -16.08
CA PRO A 320 -23.93 -8.09 -16.62
C PRO A 320 -24.18 -8.52 -18.08
N PRO A 321 -25.43 -8.54 -18.58
CA PRO A 321 -25.73 -8.90 -19.97
C PRO A 321 -25.01 -8.05 -21.03
N SER A 322 -24.58 -6.83 -20.66
CA SER A 322 -23.76 -5.94 -21.51
C SER A 322 -22.31 -6.39 -21.70
N GLU A 323 -21.81 -7.32 -20.87
CA GLU A 323 -20.48 -7.91 -20.99
C GLU A 323 -20.60 -9.44 -21.06
N PRO A 324 -21.02 -10.02 -22.20
CA PRO A 324 -21.15 -11.47 -22.37
C PRO A 324 -19.80 -12.20 -22.29
N TRP A 325 -19.86 -13.51 -22.04
CA TRP A 325 -18.69 -14.38 -21.96
C TRP A 325 -17.88 -14.36 -23.27
N ASP A 326 -16.56 -14.14 -23.15
CA ASP A 326 -15.62 -14.19 -24.27
C ASP A 326 -14.80 -15.49 -24.20
N PRO A 327 -14.99 -16.47 -25.12
CA PRO A 327 -14.24 -17.71 -25.12
C PRO A 327 -12.72 -17.54 -25.23
N THR A 328 -12.23 -16.45 -25.84
CA THR A 328 -10.79 -16.20 -26.03
C THR A 328 -10.07 -15.86 -24.72
N LEU A 329 -10.79 -15.29 -23.76
CA LEU A 329 -10.28 -14.95 -22.42
C LEU A 329 -10.32 -16.15 -21.46
N GLY A 330 -11.20 -17.11 -21.68
CA GLY A 330 -11.42 -18.24 -20.76
C GLY A 330 -11.59 -17.79 -19.31
N VAL A 331 -10.76 -18.29 -18.39
CA VAL A 331 -10.84 -17.89 -16.97
C VAL A 331 -10.51 -16.41 -16.72
N THR A 332 -9.90 -15.69 -17.66
CA THR A 332 -9.61 -14.25 -17.51
C THR A 332 -10.81 -13.35 -17.83
N ASN A 333 -11.98 -13.90 -18.15
CA ASN A 333 -13.26 -13.20 -18.01
C ASN A 333 -13.50 -12.73 -16.56
N PHE A 334 -12.89 -13.40 -15.57
CA PHE A 334 -13.05 -13.09 -14.15
C PHE A 334 -11.73 -12.59 -13.51
N PRO A 335 -11.77 -11.55 -12.66
CA PRO A 335 -12.85 -10.56 -12.53
C PRO A 335 -12.89 -9.64 -13.76
N ARG A 336 -14.06 -9.07 -14.07
CA ARG A 336 -14.17 -8.00 -15.08
C ARG A 336 -13.32 -6.79 -14.66
N LYS A 337 -12.71 -6.13 -15.65
CA LYS A 337 -11.74 -5.05 -15.42
C LYS A 337 -12.45 -3.70 -15.33
N ALA A 338 -12.68 -3.23 -14.10
CA ALA A 338 -13.21 -1.90 -13.83
C ALA A 338 -12.49 -0.80 -14.64
N SER A 339 -13.27 0.05 -15.29
CA SER A 339 -12.76 1.21 -16.03
C SER A 339 -12.12 2.22 -15.07
N ARG A 340 -11.16 3.02 -15.56
CA ARG A 340 -10.45 4.03 -14.76
C ARG A 340 -10.59 5.39 -15.41
N ARG A 341 -10.98 6.39 -14.62
CA ARG A 341 -10.97 7.80 -15.04
C ARG A 341 -9.53 8.24 -15.34
N PRO A 342 -9.31 9.14 -16.30
CA PRO A 342 -7.98 9.68 -16.57
C PRO A 342 -7.43 10.44 -15.34
N PRO A 343 -6.10 10.44 -15.09
CA PRO A 343 -5.47 11.32 -14.12
C PRO A 343 -5.74 12.79 -14.46
N ARG A 344 -5.91 13.65 -13.45
CA ARG A 344 -6.00 15.11 -13.66
C ARG A 344 -4.64 15.67 -14.09
N GLU A 345 -4.61 16.70 -14.91
CA GLU A 345 -3.35 17.35 -15.31
C GLU A 345 -3.07 18.56 -14.40
N GLU A 346 -1.80 18.74 -14.02
CA GLU A 346 -1.32 19.85 -13.19
C GLU A 346 -0.02 20.41 -13.76
N CYS A 347 0.26 21.70 -13.55
CA CYS A 347 1.50 22.35 -13.94
C CYS A 347 2.15 23.06 -12.75
N SER A 348 3.48 23.00 -12.67
CA SER A 348 4.30 23.68 -11.68
C SER A 348 5.57 24.22 -12.32
N ALA A 349 5.96 25.44 -11.96
CA ALA A 349 7.33 25.90 -12.20
C ALA A 349 8.23 25.50 -11.05
N THR A 350 9.46 25.09 -11.36
CA THR A 350 10.49 24.75 -10.36
C THR A 350 11.85 25.27 -10.81
N CYS A 351 12.71 25.68 -9.87
CA CYS A 351 14.02 26.24 -10.20
C CYS A 351 15.15 25.58 -9.39
N VAL A 352 16.17 25.10 -10.10
CA VAL A 352 17.45 24.74 -9.48
C VAL A 352 18.26 26.03 -9.29
N LEU A 353 18.30 26.51 -8.05
CA LEU A 353 19.14 27.63 -7.61
C LEU A 353 20.50 27.09 -7.15
N GLU A 354 21.59 27.54 -7.76
CA GLU A 354 22.98 27.12 -7.45
C GLU A 354 23.84 28.30 -6.97
N GLN A 355 24.61 28.10 -5.90
CA GLN A 355 25.76 28.91 -5.51
C GLN A 355 27.03 28.23 -6.06
N PRO A 356 27.58 28.66 -7.21
CA PRO A 356 28.69 27.97 -7.86
C PRO A 356 30.05 28.18 -7.18
N ARG A 357 30.16 29.18 -6.29
CA ARG A 357 31.39 29.56 -5.56
C ARG A 357 31.24 29.48 -4.03
N ALA A 358 30.33 28.65 -3.53
CA ALA A 358 30.18 28.47 -2.08
C ALA A 358 31.40 27.75 -1.46
N VAL A 359 31.68 28.02 -0.18
CA VAL A 359 32.73 27.35 0.59
C VAL A 359 32.43 25.85 0.68
N GLY A 360 33.41 25.03 0.30
CA GLY A 360 33.24 23.58 0.13
C GLY A 360 32.72 23.14 -1.25
N GLY A 361 32.60 24.05 -2.23
CA GLY A 361 32.21 23.74 -3.60
C GLY A 361 30.76 24.12 -3.94
N PRO A 362 30.28 23.80 -5.16
CA PRO A 362 28.99 24.27 -5.66
C PRO A 362 27.82 23.65 -4.90
N ARG A 363 26.96 24.49 -4.31
CA ARG A 363 25.77 24.09 -3.55
C ARG A 363 24.47 24.45 -4.28
N ILE A 364 23.42 23.66 -4.05
CA ILE A 364 22.07 23.87 -4.59
C ILE A 364 21.06 23.98 -3.45
N LEU A 365 20.08 24.88 -3.61
CA LEU A 365 19.03 25.09 -2.62
C LEU A 365 17.93 24.02 -2.76
N LEU A 366 17.61 23.35 -1.65
CA LEU A 366 16.37 22.58 -1.49
C LEU A 366 15.50 23.18 -0.39
N VAL A 367 14.19 22.99 -0.52
CA VAL A 367 13.16 23.31 0.47
C VAL A 367 12.40 22.04 0.85
N GLN A 368 11.92 21.98 2.08
CA GLN A 368 11.14 20.86 2.60
C GLN A 368 9.65 21.12 2.39
N ARG A 369 8.97 20.15 1.78
CA ARG A 369 7.52 20.21 1.59
C ARG A 369 6.80 20.11 2.94
N PRO A 370 5.62 20.75 3.09
CA PRO A 370 4.81 20.65 4.31
C PRO A 370 4.59 19.20 4.78
N ASN A 371 4.37 19.00 6.08
CA ASN A 371 4.16 17.67 6.67
C ASN A 371 2.79 17.02 6.33
N SER A 372 2.04 17.62 5.40
CA SER A 372 0.75 17.14 4.88
C SER A 372 0.68 17.31 3.35
N GLY A 373 -0.29 16.65 2.71
CA GLY A 373 -0.51 16.74 1.25
C GLY A 373 0.43 15.87 0.41
N LEU A 374 0.59 16.26 -0.87
CA LEU A 374 1.39 15.53 -1.85
C LEU A 374 2.89 15.61 -1.52
N LEU A 375 3.57 14.45 -1.48
CA LEU A 375 5.01 14.32 -1.19
C LEU A 375 5.44 14.97 0.14
N ALA A 376 4.57 14.90 1.16
CA ALA A 376 4.77 15.52 2.46
C ALA A 376 6.13 15.22 3.13
N GLY A 377 6.78 16.25 3.67
CA GLY A 377 8.06 16.15 4.40
C GLY A 377 9.28 15.76 3.55
N LEU A 378 9.15 15.61 2.22
CA LEU A 378 10.28 15.41 1.31
C LEU A 378 10.96 16.73 0.95
N TRP A 379 12.20 16.63 0.50
CA TRP A 379 12.95 17.75 -0.05
C TRP A 379 12.67 17.91 -1.56
N GLU A 380 12.62 19.15 -2.02
CA GLU A 380 12.49 19.51 -3.43
C GLU A 380 13.19 20.83 -3.78
N PHE A 381 13.31 21.11 -5.07
CA PHE A 381 13.68 22.45 -5.54
C PHE A 381 12.51 23.41 -5.34
N PRO A 382 12.75 24.69 -4.97
CA PRO A 382 11.71 25.71 -4.86
C PRO A 382 10.75 25.67 -6.06
N SER A 383 9.45 25.55 -5.78
CA SER A 383 8.43 25.31 -6.79
C SER A 383 7.11 25.99 -6.47
N VAL A 384 6.36 26.34 -7.51
CA VAL A 384 5.02 26.93 -7.42
C VAL A 384 4.08 26.22 -8.39
N THR A 385 2.90 25.81 -7.93
CA THR A 385 1.83 25.27 -8.79
C THR A 385 1.10 26.45 -9.44
N THR A 386 0.95 26.43 -10.76
CA THR A 386 0.40 27.57 -11.52
C THR A 386 -0.05 27.12 -12.90
N GLU A 387 -1.00 27.84 -13.51
CA GLU A 387 -1.44 27.56 -14.88
C GLU A 387 -0.32 27.85 -15.89
N PRO A 388 -0.21 27.09 -16.99
CA PRO A 388 0.87 27.21 -17.99
C PRO A 388 0.79 28.55 -18.74
N SER A 389 1.37 29.59 -18.14
CA SER A 389 1.25 30.99 -18.54
C SER A 389 2.59 31.70 -18.34
N GLY A 390 3.53 31.43 -19.25
CA GLY A 390 4.97 31.53 -19.03
C GLY A 390 5.51 32.78 -18.31
N GLN A 391 4.94 33.97 -18.57
CA GLN A 391 5.37 35.19 -17.88
C GLN A 391 4.85 35.31 -16.43
N ARG A 392 3.56 34.99 -16.19
CA ARG A 392 3.00 34.90 -14.82
C ARG A 392 3.70 33.80 -14.03
N GLN A 393 3.91 32.65 -14.66
CA GLN A 393 4.62 31.50 -14.11
C GLN A 393 6.08 31.83 -13.70
N ARG A 394 6.82 32.55 -14.56
CA ARG A 394 8.18 33.05 -14.23
C ARG A 394 8.16 34.05 -13.07
N GLN A 395 7.18 34.94 -13.01
CA GLN A 395 7.04 35.94 -11.94
C GLN A 395 6.73 35.28 -10.60
N ALA A 396 5.77 34.35 -10.56
CA ALA A 396 5.41 33.60 -9.35
C ALA A 396 6.58 32.75 -8.84
N LEU A 397 7.34 32.10 -9.74
CA LEU A 397 8.53 31.34 -9.36
C LEU A 397 9.63 32.23 -8.76
N LEU A 398 9.83 33.42 -9.32
CA LEU A 398 10.80 34.39 -8.77
C LEU A 398 10.39 34.87 -7.38
N GLN A 399 9.10 35.17 -7.17
CA GLN A 399 8.56 35.56 -5.86
C GLN A 399 8.77 34.44 -4.83
N GLU A 400 8.47 33.18 -5.19
CA GLU A 400 8.67 32.04 -4.29
C GLU A 400 10.16 31.83 -3.97
N LEU A 401 11.06 31.88 -4.97
CA LEU A 401 12.51 31.82 -4.76
C LEU A 401 13.01 32.91 -3.80
N GLN A 402 12.47 34.13 -3.91
CA GLN A 402 12.88 35.26 -3.07
C GLN A 402 12.52 35.08 -1.59
N ARG A 403 11.50 34.26 -1.26
CA ARG A 403 11.13 33.93 0.13
C ARG A 403 12.17 33.03 0.80
N TRP A 404 12.91 32.24 0.03
CA TRP A 404 13.89 31.27 0.52
C TRP A 404 15.34 31.76 0.44
N ALA A 405 15.67 32.61 -0.54
CA ALA A 405 17.04 33.07 -0.80
C ALA A 405 17.24 34.60 -0.70
N GLY A 406 16.20 35.37 -0.38
CA GLY A 406 16.25 36.84 -0.38
C GLY A 406 16.19 37.45 -1.80
N PRO A 407 16.61 38.71 -2.00
CA PRO A 407 16.56 39.36 -3.32
C PRO A 407 17.36 38.61 -4.40
N LEU A 408 16.77 38.47 -5.60
CA LEU A 408 17.34 37.67 -6.70
C LEU A 408 17.31 38.40 -8.07
N PRO A 409 18.34 38.24 -8.92
CA PRO A 409 18.41 38.89 -10.22
C PRO A 409 17.48 38.23 -11.25
N ALA A 410 16.27 38.79 -11.39
CA ALA A 410 15.20 38.32 -12.28
C ALA A 410 15.64 38.00 -13.72
N THR A 411 16.59 38.79 -14.25
CA THR A 411 17.15 38.68 -15.61
C THR A 411 17.87 37.37 -15.86
N ARG A 412 18.44 36.73 -14.83
CA ARG A 412 19.26 35.51 -14.94
C ARG A 412 18.48 34.20 -14.80
N LEU A 413 17.18 34.25 -14.51
CA LEU A 413 16.32 33.07 -14.40
C LEU A 413 16.02 32.50 -15.80
N ARG A 414 16.66 31.38 -16.17
CA ARG A 414 16.55 30.75 -17.50
C ARG A 414 15.64 29.53 -17.47
N HIS A 415 14.73 29.40 -18.44
CA HIS A 415 14.02 28.13 -18.71
C HIS A 415 14.95 27.14 -19.41
N LEU A 416 14.88 25.86 -19.04
CA LEU A 416 15.83 24.81 -19.46
C LEU A 416 15.15 23.64 -20.19
N GLY A 417 13.85 23.45 -19.95
CA GLY A 417 13.02 22.38 -20.50
C GLY A 417 11.88 21.99 -19.56
N GLN A 418 11.22 20.88 -19.88
CA GLN A 418 10.04 20.36 -19.19
C GLN A 418 10.29 18.94 -18.67
N VAL A 419 9.68 18.59 -17.53
CA VAL A 419 9.69 17.23 -16.96
C VAL A 419 8.27 16.80 -16.60
N VAL A 420 7.74 15.79 -17.29
CA VAL A 420 6.45 15.18 -16.93
C VAL A 420 6.66 14.04 -15.92
N HIS A 421 5.81 14.01 -14.89
CA HIS A 421 5.76 12.97 -13.87
C HIS A 421 4.31 12.52 -13.60
N THR A 422 4.05 11.22 -13.75
CA THR A 422 2.70 10.66 -13.58
C THR A 422 2.58 9.93 -12.25
N PHE A 423 1.76 10.49 -11.37
CA PHE A 423 1.18 9.81 -10.21
C PHE A 423 -0.13 9.13 -10.61
N SER A 424 -0.62 8.20 -9.80
CA SER A 424 -1.80 7.37 -10.09
C SER A 424 -3.12 8.14 -10.25
N HIS A 425 -3.14 9.43 -9.88
CA HIS A 425 -4.29 10.33 -9.96
C HIS A 425 -3.94 11.74 -10.49
N ILE A 426 -2.66 12.01 -10.81
CA ILE A 426 -2.16 13.32 -11.28
C ILE A 426 -1.07 13.10 -12.34
N LYS A 427 -1.18 13.77 -13.49
CA LYS A 427 -0.08 13.97 -14.45
C LYS A 427 0.48 15.38 -14.22
N LEU A 428 1.58 15.47 -13.48
CA LEU A 428 2.21 16.74 -13.11
C LEU A 428 3.34 17.10 -14.10
N THR A 429 3.20 18.26 -14.71
CA THR A 429 4.22 18.91 -15.54
C THR A 429 5.07 19.84 -14.67
N TYR A 430 6.39 19.67 -14.72
CA TYR A 430 7.36 20.60 -14.15
C TYR A 430 8.02 21.41 -15.27
N GLU A 431 7.81 22.72 -15.30
CA GLU A 431 8.63 23.65 -16.08
C GLU A 431 9.92 23.95 -15.33
N VAL A 432 11.05 23.54 -15.89
CA VAL A 432 12.35 23.56 -15.22
C VAL A 432 13.11 24.83 -15.57
N TYR A 433 13.43 25.60 -14.52
CA TYR A 433 14.28 26.77 -14.59
C TYR A 433 15.62 26.52 -13.88
N GLY A 434 16.61 27.34 -14.21
CA GLY A 434 17.87 27.42 -13.48
C GLY A 434 18.26 28.86 -13.22
N LEU A 435 18.87 29.09 -12.06
CA LEU A 435 19.47 30.36 -11.66
C LEU A 435 20.79 30.08 -10.94
N ALA A 436 21.86 30.76 -11.34
CA ALA A 436 23.16 30.71 -10.66
C ALA A 436 23.42 32.07 -10.01
N LEU A 437 23.86 32.04 -8.75
CA LEU A 437 24.29 33.22 -8.01
C LEU A 437 25.73 33.60 -8.34
N GLU A 438 26.05 34.88 -8.15
CA GLU A 438 27.42 35.40 -8.28
C GLU A 438 27.95 35.87 -6.93
N GLY A 439 29.27 35.81 -6.78
CA GLY A 439 29.97 36.10 -5.53
C GLY A 439 29.86 34.99 -4.48
N GLU A 440 30.67 35.13 -3.43
CA GLU A 440 30.39 34.52 -2.14
C GLU A 440 29.20 35.27 -1.52
N THR A 441 27.98 34.95 -1.97
CA THR A 441 26.80 35.31 -1.19
C THR A 441 26.94 34.60 0.16
N PRO A 442 27.03 35.32 1.29
CA PRO A 442 27.10 34.67 2.60
C PRO A 442 25.91 33.73 2.74
N VAL A 443 26.06 32.66 3.52
CA VAL A 443 24.92 31.85 3.91
C VAL A 443 24.10 32.66 4.92
N THR A 444 23.31 33.61 4.41
CA THR A 444 22.24 34.26 5.16
C THR A 444 21.42 33.19 5.85
N THR A 445 21.12 33.40 7.12
CA THR A 445 20.48 32.43 8.03
C THR A 445 19.35 31.71 7.32
N THR A 446 19.62 30.48 6.88
CA THR A 446 18.78 29.82 5.88
C THR A 446 17.42 29.54 6.50
N PRO A 447 16.30 29.96 5.89
CA PRO A 447 15.00 29.90 6.54
C PRO A 447 14.64 28.47 7.01
N PRO A 448 13.95 28.31 8.16
CA PRO A 448 13.52 27.00 8.62
C PRO A 448 12.75 26.24 7.54
N GLY A 449 13.22 25.03 7.21
CA GLY A 449 12.70 24.24 6.09
C GLY A 449 13.46 24.39 4.77
N ALA A 450 14.53 25.20 4.69
CA ALA A 450 15.44 25.24 3.55
C ALA A 450 16.85 24.75 3.92
N ARG A 451 17.61 24.24 2.94
CA ARG A 451 19.03 23.90 3.10
C ARG A 451 19.82 23.94 1.79
N TRP A 452 21.10 24.29 1.89
CA TRP A 452 22.06 24.28 0.79
C TRP A 452 22.87 22.99 0.77
N LEU A 453 22.62 22.12 -0.21
CA LEU A 453 23.29 20.82 -0.36
C LEU A 453 24.35 20.84 -1.45
N THR A 454 25.39 20.04 -1.28
CA THR A 454 26.25 19.58 -2.38
C THR A 454 25.48 18.62 -3.31
N ARG A 455 26.14 18.28 -4.43
CA ARG A 455 25.62 17.35 -5.44
C ARG A 455 25.45 15.93 -4.90
N GLU A 456 26.37 15.50 -4.04
CA GLU A 456 26.36 14.17 -3.43
C GLU A 456 25.26 14.03 -2.38
N GLU A 457 25.11 15.04 -1.51
CA GLU A 457 24.00 15.12 -0.55
C GLU A 457 22.63 15.17 -1.24
N PHE A 458 22.49 15.78 -2.42
CA PHE A 458 21.25 15.71 -3.20
C PHE A 458 20.90 14.27 -3.64
N HIS A 459 21.89 13.43 -3.94
CA HIS A 459 21.64 12.06 -4.36
C HIS A 459 21.19 11.16 -3.20
N THR A 460 21.68 11.40 -1.99
CA THR A 460 21.30 10.69 -0.75
C THR A 460 20.04 11.27 -0.08
N ALA A 461 19.73 12.54 -0.31
CA ALA A 461 18.55 13.21 0.26
C ALA A 461 17.23 12.53 -0.12
N ALA A 462 16.24 12.69 0.77
CA ALA A 462 14.86 12.25 0.58
C ALA A 462 14.11 13.16 -0.41
N VAL A 463 14.53 13.14 -1.67
CA VAL A 463 13.93 13.87 -2.80
C VAL A 463 13.13 12.93 -3.69
N SER A 464 12.05 13.45 -4.31
CA SER A 464 11.20 12.63 -5.17
C SER A 464 11.89 12.20 -6.48
N THR A 465 11.41 11.14 -7.10
CA THR A 465 11.84 10.71 -8.45
C THR A 465 11.55 11.75 -9.53
N ALA A 466 10.65 12.71 -9.28
CA ALA A 466 10.49 13.87 -10.17
C ALA A 466 11.66 14.85 -10.02
N MET A 467 12.06 15.17 -8.78
CA MET A 467 13.21 16.06 -8.51
C MET A 467 14.53 15.48 -9.04
N LYS A 468 14.73 14.15 -8.96
CA LYS A 468 15.89 13.49 -9.60
C LYS A 468 15.87 13.56 -11.15
N LYS A 469 14.71 13.78 -11.78
CA LYS A 469 14.62 14.12 -13.23
C LYS A 469 14.89 15.61 -13.48
N VAL A 470 14.32 16.51 -12.66
CA VAL A 470 14.50 17.97 -12.75
C VAL A 470 15.99 18.33 -12.68
N PHE A 471 16.72 17.77 -11.70
CA PHE A 471 18.15 18.01 -11.57
C PHE A 471 18.95 17.56 -12.81
N ARG A 472 18.62 16.39 -13.37
CA ARG A 472 19.27 15.89 -14.60
C ARG A 472 19.05 16.82 -15.81
N VAL A 473 17.89 17.46 -15.92
CA VAL A 473 17.61 18.47 -16.97
C VAL A 473 18.46 19.72 -16.74
N TYR A 474 18.64 20.15 -15.50
CA TYR A 474 19.54 21.25 -15.15
C TYR A 474 21.01 20.95 -15.49
N GLU A 475 21.52 19.78 -15.06
CA GLU A 475 22.91 19.38 -15.30
C GLU A 475 23.25 19.29 -16.80
N GLY A 476 22.35 18.71 -17.61
CA GLY A 476 22.50 18.61 -19.06
C GLY A 476 22.45 19.95 -19.82
N ARG A 477 22.35 21.08 -19.12
CA ARG A 477 22.32 22.44 -19.68
C ARG A 477 23.41 23.37 -19.14
N ARG A 478 24.27 22.93 -18.21
CA ARG A 478 25.34 23.78 -17.64
C ARG A 478 26.42 24.10 -18.69
N PRO A 479 26.90 25.35 -18.80
CA PRO A 479 28.09 25.68 -19.58
C PRO A 479 29.29 24.83 -19.12
N GLY A 480 30.11 24.37 -20.06
CA GLY A 480 31.26 23.50 -19.76
C GLY A 480 30.94 22.01 -19.56
N ALA A 481 29.66 21.61 -19.52
CA ALA A 481 29.32 20.19 -19.55
C ALA A 481 29.67 19.58 -20.93
N CYS A 482 30.72 18.75 -20.98
CA CYS A 482 31.12 18.05 -22.20
C CYS A 482 29.94 17.25 -22.77
N LYS A 483 29.72 17.34 -24.09
CA LYS A 483 28.68 16.58 -24.81
C LYS A 483 29.07 15.10 -24.96
N GLY A 484 29.17 14.39 -23.84
CA GLY A 484 29.30 12.93 -23.81
C GLY A 484 28.15 12.31 -24.60
N SER A 485 28.47 11.63 -25.70
CA SER A 485 27.45 11.24 -26.68
C SER A 485 26.53 10.14 -26.18
N LYS A 486 25.25 10.48 -26.00
CA LYS A 486 24.09 9.65 -26.39
C LYS A 486 22.79 10.46 -26.34
N ARG A 487 22.51 11.19 -27.43
CA ARG A 487 21.12 11.51 -27.79
C ARG A 487 20.46 10.20 -28.25
N SER A 488 19.32 9.85 -27.67
CA SER A 488 18.43 8.81 -28.19
C SER A 488 17.02 9.40 -28.31
N PRO A 489 16.40 9.40 -29.50
CA PRO A 489 15.02 9.84 -29.68
C PRO A 489 14.01 8.99 -28.90
N VAL A 490 12.77 9.48 -28.81
CA VAL A 490 11.69 8.81 -28.09
C VAL A 490 11.02 7.73 -28.96
N SER A 491 11.24 6.48 -28.54
CA SER A 491 10.42 5.26 -28.77
C SER A 491 9.92 4.89 -30.18
N THR A 492 10.35 3.70 -30.62
CA THR A 492 9.46 2.61 -31.09
C THR A 492 10.02 1.26 -30.60
N PRO A 493 9.23 0.16 -30.53
CA PRO A 493 9.62 -1.02 -29.75
C PRO A 493 10.10 -2.22 -30.59
N SER A 494 11.35 -2.65 -30.41
CA SER A 494 11.78 -4.04 -30.70
C SER A 494 13.12 -4.42 -30.04
N SER A 495 13.43 -5.72 -30.05
CA SER A 495 14.65 -6.40 -29.58
C SER A 495 14.92 -6.46 -28.05
N ARG A 496 15.55 -7.56 -27.62
CA ARG A 496 15.75 -7.93 -26.21
C ARG A 496 16.95 -7.20 -25.60
N LYS A 497 16.77 -6.50 -24.48
CA LYS A 497 17.89 -6.03 -23.64
C LYS A 497 18.33 -7.13 -22.66
N LYS A 498 19.64 -7.22 -22.40
CA LYS A 498 20.19 -8.11 -21.36
C LYS A 498 19.66 -7.68 -19.97
N PRO A 499 19.45 -8.62 -19.03
CA PRO A 499 18.99 -8.32 -17.68
C PRO A 499 19.97 -7.43 -16.91
N SER A 500 19.42 -6.63 -16.00
CA SER A 500 20.20 -5.86 -15.00
C SER A 500 20.77 -6.79 -13.90
N PRO A 501 21.76 -6.35 -13.10
CA PRO A 501 22.29 -7.16 -11.99
C PRO A 501 21.22 -7.62 -10.99
N GLY A 502 20.23 -6.77 -10.71
CA GLY A 502 19.08 -7.16 -9.88
C GLY A 502 18.21 -8.26 -10.50
N GLN A 503 18.15 -8.36 -11.83
CA GLN A 503 17.47 -9.47 -12.51
C GLN A 503 18.32 -10.75 -12.55
N GLN A 504 19.65 -10.65 -12.58
CA GLN A 504 20.53 -11.81 -12.42
C GLN A 504 20.39 -12.44 -11.02
N LEU A 505 20.14 -11.63 -9.98
CA LEU A 505 19.71 -12.12 -8.66
C LEU A 505 18.32 -12.80 -8.71
N LEU A 506 17.34 -12.22 -9.42
CA LEU A 506 16.02 -12.86 -9.57
C LEU A 506 16.12 -14.22 -10.29
N ASP A 507 16.98 -14.35 -11.30
CA ASP A 507 17.24 -15.62 -12.00
C ASP A 507 17.94 -16.69 -11.13
N SER A 508 18.53 -16.31 -9.98
CA SER A 508 18.98 -17.25 -8.94
C SER A 508 17.90 -17.59 -7.92
N PHE A 509 17.04 -16.63 -7.53
CA PHE A 509 15.96 -16.85 -6.56
C PHE A 509 14.73 -17.59 -7.13
N PHE A 510 14.55 -17.63 -8.45
CA PHE A 510 13.39 -18.29 -9.09
C PHE A 510 13.71 -19.65 -9.75
N ARG A 511 14.88 -20.24 -9.48
CA ARG A 511 15.16 -21.63 -9.90
C ARG A 511 14.60 -22.61 -8.85
N PRO A 512 13.85 -23.65 -9.25
CA PRO A 512 13.51 -24.72 -8.33
C PRO A 512 14.79 -25.44 -7.89
N HIS A 513 14.90 -25.75 -6.60
CA HIS A 513 15.98 -26.61 -6.10
C HIS A 513 15.79 -28.03 -6.64
N ILE A 514 16.64 -28.43 -7.59
CA ILE A 514 16.80 -29.83 -7.98
C ILE A 514 17.76 -30.48 -6.97
N PRO A 515 17.34 -31.50 -6.20
CA PRO A 515 18.25 -32.24 -5.33
C PRO A 515 19.37 -32.90 -6.15
N ARG A 516 20.62 -32.71 -5.73
CA ARG A 516 21.80 -33.32 -6.37
C ARG A 516 22.15 -34.65 -5.70
N ASP A 517 21.21 -35.59 -5.70
CA ASP A 517 21.45 -36.97 -5.24
C ASP A 517 20.81 -37.97 -6.21
N ALA A 518 21.59 -38.35 -7.23
CA ALA A 518 21.32 -39.49 -8.10
C ALA A 518 22.69 -40.01 -8.61
N PRO A 519 23.11 -41.25 -8.26
CA PRO A 519 24.41 -41.76 -8.68
C PRO A 519 24.42 -42.06 -10.18
N SER A 520 25.54 -41.75 -10.84
CA SER A 520 25.72 -41.96 -12.27
C SER A 520 25.95 -43.43 -12.61
N LEU A 521 24.90 -44.14 -13.05
CA LEU A 521 25.05 -45.43 -13.70
C LEU A 521 25.60 -45.24 -15.12
N ASN A 522 26.90 -45.46 -15.27
CA ASN A 522 27.58 -45.63 -16.55
C ASN A 522 28.73 -46.63 -16.37
N SER A 523 28.52 -47.87 -16.81
CA SER A 523 29.57 -48.84 -17.09
C SER A 523 29.12 -49.66 -18.30
N THR A 524 30.00 -49.86 -19.27
CA THR A 524 29.66 -50.45 -20.57
C THR A 524 30.36 -51.79 -20.73
N ALA A 525 29.62 -52.79 -21.21
CA ALA A 525 30.11 -54.02 -21.85
C ALA A 525 31.28 -54.77 -21.19
N GLN A 526 30.94 -55.88 -20.52
CA GLN A 526 31.26 -57.22 -21.05
C GLN A 526 30.07 -58.16 -20.78
#